data_AF-A0A9D8APH9-F1
#
_entry.id   AF-A0A9D8APH9-F1
#
_cell.length_a   1.000
_cell.length_b   1.000
_cell.length_c   1.000
_cell.angle_alpha   90.00
_cell.angle_beta   90.00
_cell.angle_gamma   90.00
#
_symmetry.space_group_name_H-M   'P 1'
#
loop_
_entity.id
_entity.type
_entity.pdbx_description
1 polymer ?
#
loop_
_entity_poly.entity_id
_entity_poly.type
_entity_poly.pdbx_seq_one_letter_code
_entity_poly.pdbx_strand_id
1 'polypeptide(L)'
;MAKASKIPAFSGSFTAGPVKTSNTGRGFFYFNDGPLFVWLLGKIFPDPETENDNPASYIANEYKTQGKKLFLNLDGDYTVVIKENSDLLIFLDFKGAGPLIFYNKEFFANNLLAVSEKNSADNKPDLKALAFFLKYGFTPSEKSGIMNIKRLPPGCLLTIKNEKVEVENLYPEFCAAKVEAPEHESSLMDIYSSLHKGSIKRRIKDKTAISLLLSGGYDSGANLAGLREIYDGKLTAFTVSFKNNPFSELEFVEIMADHFNAELNNYVIDGSEINFLPDIVRQTGIPFQESGLMINYSVMKEVQKFNPDIVLGGDGNDQFFGTGGMEIGFKYLVSITGIALLLRLFRFLTRELNPLPCLTKSIFTSRRFLMYLKQTGGDLKPVI
;
A
#
# COMPACT_ATOMS: atom_id res chain seq x y z
N MET A 1 -22.91 -19.27 8.11
CA MET A 1 -22.31 -19.10 6.78
C MET A 1 -22.64 -17.69 6.30
N ALA A 2 -21.74 -16.73 6.51
CA ALA A 2 -21.91 -15.38 5.97
C ALA A 2 -21.85 -15.48 4.44
N LYS A 3 -22.82 -14.89 3.74
CA LYS A 3 -22.77 -14.73 2.27
C LYS A 3 -21.42 -14.09 1.93
N ALA A 4 -20.57 -14.82 1.22
CA ALA A 4 -19.28 -14.31 0.77
C ALA A 4 -19.53 -13.00 0.02
N SER A 5 -19.03 -11.89 0.57
CA SER A 5 -19.05 -10.61 -0.13
C SER A 5 -18.36 -10.83 -1.48
N LYS A 6 -19.10 -10.66 -2.58
CA LYS A 6 -18.49 -10.67 -3.92
C LYS A 6 -17.40 -9.62 -3.90
N ILE A 7 -16.15 -10.04 -4.05
CA ILE A 7 -15.03 -9.13 -4.22
C ILE A 7 -15.37 -8.24 -5.42
N PRO A 8 -15.32 -6.91 -5.31
CA PRO A 8 -15.42 -6.03 -6.46
C PRO A 8 -14.24 -6.35 -7.39
N ALA A 9 -14.49 -7.23 -8.34
CA ALA A 9 -13.50 -7.74 -9.24
C ALA A 9 -13.66 -6.96 -10.55
N PHE A 10 -12.65 -6.17 -10.87
CA PHE A 10 -12.44 -5.70 -12.23
C PHE A 10 -11.59 -6.76 -12.93
N SER A 11 -12.11 -7.31 -14.01
CA SER A 11 -11.45 -8.36 -14.77
C SER A 11 -11.69 -8.18 -16.27
N GLY A 12 -10.79 -8.72 -17.07
CA GLY A 12 -10.90 -8.69 -18.52
C GLY A 12 -10.14 -9.81 -19.18
N SER A 13 -10.47 -10.06 -20.45
CA SER A 13 -9.59 -10.80 -21.35
C SER A 13 -8.85 -9.83 -22.27
N PHE A 14 -7.67 -10.24 -22.72
CA PHE A 14 -6.87 -9.44 -23.63
C PHE A 14 -7.51 -9.27 -25.01
N THR A 15 -8.33 -10.23 -25.44
CA THR A 15 -9.01 -10.21 -26.74
C THR A 15 -10.34 -9.45 -26.72
N ALA A 16 -11.14 -9.61 -25.67
CA ALA A 16 -12.46 -8.98 -25.58
C ALA A 16 -12.41 -7.59 -24.93
N GLY A 17 -11.32 -7.24 -24.24
CA GLY A 17 -11.25 -6.08 -23.34
C GLY A 17 -11.83 -6.40 -21.96
N PRO A 18 -11.87 -5.43 -21.04
CA PRO A 18 -12.45 -5.62 -19.71
C PRO A 18 -13.96 -5.85 -19.80
N VAL A 19 -14.45 -6.85 -19.07
CA VAL A 19 -15.87 -7.23 -19.02
C VAL A 19 -16.25 -7.49 -17.58
N LYS A 20 -17.24 -6.70 -17.11
CA LYS A 20 -17.91 -6.74 -15.79
C LYS A 20 -17.12 -6.08 -14.65
N THR A 21 -17.73 -5.03 -14.09
CA THR A 21 -17.61 -4.69 -12.68
C THR A 21 -18.76 -5.36 -11.94
N SER A 22 -18.46 -6.13 -10.89
CA SER A 22 -19.51 -6.69 -10.03
C SER A 22 -20.07 -5.68 -9.03
N ASN A 23 -19.46 -4.48 -8.95
CA ASN A 23 -19.85 -3.37 -8.11
C ASN A 23 -19.27 -2.08 -8.69
N THR A 24 -20.11 -1.15 -9.15
CA THR A 24 -19.73 0.23 -9.48
C THR A 24 -19.59 1.04 -8.18
N GLY A 25 -18.66 0.62 -7.32
CA GLY A 25 -18.37 1.30 -6.05
C GLY A 25 -17.56 2.59 -6.23
N ARG A 26 -17.37 3.33 -5.12
CA ARG A 26 -16.50 4.52 -5.05
C ARG A 26 -15.13 4.23 -5.69
N GLY A 27 -14.69 5.07 -6.63
CA GLY A 27 -13.37 4.97 -7.25
C GLY A 27 -13.29 4.06 -8.49
N PHE A 28 -14.39 3.78 -9.18
CA PHE A 28 -14.37 3.17 -10.51
C PHE A 28 -14.98 4.12 -11.53
N PHE A 29 -14.21 4.49 -12.54
CA PHE A 29 -14.63 5.40 -13.60
C PHE A 29 -14.39 4.79 -14.97
N TYR A 30 -15.26 5.11 -15.93
CA TYR A 30 -15.21 4.58 -17.29
C TYR A 30 -15.54 5.66 -18.31
N PHE A 31 -14.78 5.71 -19.39
CA PHE A 31 -15.00 6.59 -20.52
C PHE A 31 -14.82 5.83 -21.85
N ASN A 32 -15.57 6.24 -22.88
CA ASN A 32 -15.51 5.67 -24.22
C ASN A 32 -15.88 6.74 -25.26
N ASP A 33 -15.09 6.85 -26.32
CA ASP A 33 -15.35 7.72 -27.47
C ASP A 33 -15.42 6.98 -28.82
N GLY A 34 -15.50 5.65 -28.80
CA GLY A 34 -15.52 4.78 -29.96
C GLY A 34 -14.26 3.92 -30.05
N PRO A 35 -13.15 4.42 -30.62
CA PRO A 35 -11.91 3.67 -30.72
C PRO A 35 -11.15 3.56 -29.40
N LEU A 36 -11.37 4.48 -28.45
CA LEU A 36 -10.66 4.55 -27.17
C LEU A 36 -11.61 4.30 -26.00
N PHE A 37 -11.25 3.33 -25.18
CA PHE A 37 -11.91 3.01 -23.93
C PHE A 37 -10.93 3.22 -22.79
N VAL A 38 -11.35 3.90 -21.73
CA VAL A 38 -10.53 4.15 -20.53
C VAL A 38 -11.29 3.74 -19.28
N TRP A 39 -10.65 2.93 -18.45
CA TRP A 39 -11.10 2.61 -17.10
C TRP A 39 -10.08 3.14 -16.10
N LEU A 40 -10.57 3.84 -15.08
CA LEU A 40 -9.77 4.28 -13.94
C LEU A 40 -10.31 3.58 -12.69
N LEU A 41 -9.41 2.90 -11.99
CA LEU A 41 -9.63 2.33 -10.68
C LEU A 41 -8.81 3.13 -9.67
N GLY A 42 -9.44 3.69 -8.65
CA GLY A 42 -8.79 4.56 -7.67
C GLY A 42 -9.10 6.04 -7.89
N LYS A 43 -8.12 6.90 -7.60
CA LYS A 43 -8.27 8.37 -7.64
C LYS A 43 -7.04 9.03 -8.25
N ILE A 44 -7.27 10.16 -8.91
CA ILE A 44 -6.21 11.08 -9.39
C ILE A 44 -6.31 12.42 -8.67
N PHE A 45 -5.20 13.14 -8.58
CA PHE A 45 -5.10 14.44 -7.92
C PHE A 45 -4.40 15.47 -8.84
N PRO A 46 -4.89 16.72 -8.92
CA PRO A 46 -6.22 17.15 -8.46
C PRO A 46 -7.31 16.38 -9.21
N ASP A 47 -8.43 16.15 -8.53
CA ASP A 47 -9.62 15.57 -9.15
C ASP A 47 -10.19 16.61 -10.13
N PRO A 48 -10.24 16.35 -11.45
CA PRO A 48 -10.54 17.36 -12.45
C PRO A 48 -11.91 18.02 -12.20
N GLU A 49 -11.92 19.32 -11.92
CA GLU A 49 -13.12 20.14 -11.62
C GLU A 49 -13.77 20.75 -12.87
N THR A 50 -13.57 20.17 -14.06
CA THR A 50 -14.17 20.69 -15.31
C THR A 50 -15.52 20.03 -15.58
N GLU A 51 -16.40 20.73 -16.33
CA GLU A 51 -17.83 20.43 -16.61
C GLU A 51 -18.19 19.01 -17.08
N ASN A 52 -17.23 18.09 -17.22
CA ASN A 52 -17.42 16.66 -17.41
C ASN A 52 -16.73 15.88 -16.27
N ASP A 53 -17.45 15.70 -15.15
CA ASP A 53 -17.09 15.09 -13.85
C ASP A 53 -16.49 13.65 -13.86
N ASN A 54 -15.93 13.20 -14.98
CA ASN A 54 -15.40 11.85 -15.13
C ASN A 54 -13.87 11.86 -15.29
N PRO A 55 -13.11 11.52 -14.23
CA PRO A 55 -11.66 11.35 -14.29
C PRO A 55 -11.16 10.46 -15.43
N ALA A 56 -11.93 9.45 -15.86
CA ALA A 56 -11.54 8.63 -17.00
C ALA A 56 -11.59 9.40 -18.33
N SER A 57 -12.48 10.38 -18.48
CA SER A 57 -12.53 11.28 -19.65
C SER A 57 -11.33 12.21 -19.69
N TYR A 58 -10.90 12.74 -18.54
CA TYR A 58 -9.69 13.55 -18.45
C TYR A 58 -8.46 12.74 -18.90
N ILE A 59 -8.31 11.52 -18.37
CA ILE A 59 -7.22 10.61 -18.77
C ILE A 59 -7.27 10.30 -20.27
N ALA A 60 -8.46 10.08 -20.85
CA ALA A 60 -8.60 9.85 -22.28
C ALA A 60 -8.10 11.04 -23.12
N ASN A 61 -8.44 12.27 -22.73
CA ASN A 61 -8.01 13.49 -23.43
C ASN A 61 -6.50 13.72 -23.29
N GLU A 62 -5.94 13.53 -22.10
CA GLU A 62 -4.49 13.64 -21.86
C GLU A 62 -3.71 12.54 -22.60
N TYR A 63 -4.26 11.32 -22.68
CA TYR A 63 -3.66 10.22 -23.43
C TYR A 63 -3.58 10.50 -24.92
N LYS A 64 -4.61 11.09 -25.53
CA LYS A 64 -4.56 11.49 -26.94
C LYS A 64 -3.46 12.52 -27.23
N THR A 65 -3.17 13.39 -26.27
CA THR A 65 -2.20 14.48 -26.42
C THR A 65 -0.77 14.03 -26.10
N GLN A 66 -0.58 13.28 -25.01
CA GLN A 66 0.73 12.96 -24.45
C GLN A 66 1.14 11.48 -24.63
N GLY A 67 0.20 10.61 -25.00
CA GLY A 67 0.38 9.16 -25.00
C GLY A 67 0.77 8.62 -23.62
N LYS A 68 1.63 7.61 -23.58
CA LYS A 68 2.10 6.99 -22.32
C LYS A 68 2.86 7.95 -21.38
N LYS A 69 3.31 9.12 -21.86
CA LYS A 69 3.99 10.11 -21.01
C LYS A 69 3.07 10.71 -19.95
N LEU A 70 1.74 10.65 -20.15
CA LEU A 70 0.78 11.14 -19.15
C LEU A 70 1.01 10.49 -17.79
N PHE A 71 1.38 9.20 -17.76
CA PHE A 71 1.54 8.44 -16.53
C PHE A 71 2.65 8.97 -15.64
N LEU A 72 3.65 9.67 -16.22
CA LEU A 72 4.74 10.31 -15.48
C LEU A 72 4.27 11.57 -14.72
N ASN A 73 3.16 12.17 -15.16
CA ASN A 73 2.67 13.46 -14.68
C ASN A 73 1.40 13.34 -13.81
N LEU A 74 0.76 12.16 -13.79
CA LEU A 74 -0.44 11.93 -12.99
C LEU A 74 -0.09 11.65 -11.53
N ASP A 75 -0.59 12.49 -10.62
CA ASP A 75 -0.62 12.21 -9.17
C ASP A 75 -1.91 11.47 -8.81
N GLY A 76 -1.82 10.55 -7.86
CA GLY A 76 -2.94 9.70 -7.46
C GLY A 76 -2.54 8.32 -6.96
N ASP A 77 -3.58 7.57 -6.63
CA ASP A 77 -3.53 6.18 -6.18
C ASP A 77 -4.46 5.41 -7.11
N TYR A 78 -3.91 4.84 -8.19
CA TYR A 78 -4.72 4.39 -9.31
C TYR A 78 -4.15 3.23 -10.12
N THR A 79 -5.07 2.58 -10.83
CA THR A 79 -4.79 1.72 -11.97
C THR A 79 -5.60 2.21 -13.16
N VAL A 80 -4.94 2.43 -14.28
CA VAL A 80 -5.57 2.84 -15.54
C VAL A 80 -5.52 1.70 -16.53
N VAL A 81 -6.65 1.41 -17.18
CA VAL A 81 -6.73 0.50 -18.32
C VAL A 81 -7.19 1.27 -19.53
N ILE A 82 -6.45 1.20 -20.62
CA ILE A 82 -6.77 1.82 -21.89
C ILE A 82 -6.88 0.72 -22.94
N LYS A 83 -8.01 0.68 -23.65
CA LYS A 83 -8.16 -0.15 -24.84
C LYS A 83 -8.31 0.77 -26.05
N GLU A 84 -7.40 0.64 -26.99
CA GLU A 84 -7.41 1.38 -28.25
C GLU A 84 -7.40 0.37 -29.40
N ASN A 85 -8.52 0.26 -30.11
CA ASN A 85 -8.73 -0.81 -31.09
C ASN A 85 -8.53 -2.22 -30.48
N SER A 86 -7.48 -2.95 -30.91
CA SER A 86 -7.06 -4.25 -30.38
C SER A 86 -6.00 -4.16 -29.28
N ASP A 87 -5.41 -2.99 -29.07
CA ASP A 87 -4.29 -2.81 -28.15
C ASP A 87 -4.84 -2.55 -26.74
N LEU A 88 -4.22 -3.17 -25.74
CA LEU A 88 -4.59 -3.01 -24.33
C LEU A 88 -3.38 -2.54 -23.54
N LEU A 89 -3.55 -1.44 -22.82
CA LEU A 89 -2.55 -0.86 -21.93
C LEU A 89 -3.10 -0.89 -20.51
N ILE A 90 -2.29 -1.33 -19.55
CA ILE A 90 -2.63 -1.32 -18.12
C ILE A 90 -1.46 -0.70 -17.37
N PHE A 91 -1.70 0.38 -16.65
CA PHE A 91 -0.70 1.07 -15.85
C PHE A 91 -1.12 1.09 -14.38
N LEU A 92 -0.21 0.69 -13.50
CA LEU A 92 -0.33 0.83 -12.05
C LEU A 92 0.51 2.03 -11.61
N ASP A 93 -0.04 2.89 -10.74
CA ASP A 93 0.66 4.07 -10.25
C ASP A 93 2.05 3.75 -9.68
N PHE A 94 2.92 4.77 -9.67
CA PHE A 94 4.32 4.64 -9.26
C PHE A 94 4.50 4.03 -7.86
N LYS A 95 3.60 4.31 -6.92
CA LYS A 95 3.68 3.85 -5.53
C LYS A 95 3.08 2.45 -5.36
N GLY A 96 2.20 2.05 -6.29
CA GLY A 96 1.41 0.83 -6.17
C GLY A 96 0.31 0.94 -5.12
N ALA A 97 -0.19 2.15 -4.88
CA ALA A 97 -1.25 2.43 -3.92
C ALA A 97 -2.65 2.15 -4.51
N GLY A 98 -2.77 2.15 -5.84
CA GLY A 98 -3.96 1.79 -6.58
C GLY A 98 -4.24 0.28 -6.56
N PRO A 99 -5.41 -0.14 -7.06
CA PRO A 99 -5.78 -1.55 -7.10
C PRO A 99 -4.82 -2.38 -7.96
N LEU A 100 -4.07 -3.28 -7.31
CA LEU A 100 -3.08 -4.17 -7.95
C LEU A 100 -3.68 -4.93 -9.13
N ILE A 101 -2.86 -5.25 -10.13
CA ILE A 101 -3.28 -6.08 -11.28
C ILE A 101 -2.51 -7.40 -11.28
N PHE A 102 -3.26 -8.50 -11.39
CA PHE A 102 -2.76 -9.83 -11.66
C PHE A 102 -3.13 -10.22 -13.09
N TYR A 103 -2.27 -10.94 -13.78
CA TYR A 103 -2.50 -11.31 -15.17
C TYR A 103 -1.78 -12.59 -15.59
N ASN A 104 -2.33 -13.29 -16.58
CA ASN A 104 -1.69 -14.41 -17.27
C ASN A 104 -1.60 -14.10 -18.78
N LYS A 105 -1.57 -15.11 -19.65
CA LYS A 105 -1.51 -14.91 -21.12
C LYS A 105 -2.83 -14.44 -21.75
N GLU A 106 -3.94 -14.55 -21.05
CA GLU A 106 -5.28 -14.36 -21.60
C GLU A 106 -6.12 -13.37 -20.80
N PHE A 107 -5.92 -13.32 -19.48
CA PHE A 107 -6.76 -12.60 -18.54
C PHE A 107 -5.97 -11.71 -17.62
N PHE A 108 -6.63 -10.67 -17.13
CA PHE A 108 -6.18 -9.84 -16.02
C PHE A 108 -7.33 -9.58 -15.05
N ALA A 109 -6.99 -9.32 -13.78
CA ALA A 109 -7.93 -8.84 -12.79
C ALA A 109 -7.25 -8.10 -11.65
N ASN A 110 -8.02 -7.32 -10.89
CA ASN A 110 -7.52 -6.66 -9.68
C ASN A 110 -7.42 -7.58 -8.43
N ASN A 111 -7.65 -8.88 -8.62
CA ASN A 111 -7.59 -9.89 -7.57
C ASN A 111 -7.03 -11.19 -8.15
N LEU A 112 -6.11 -11.84 -7.41
CA LEU A 112 -5.46 -13.07 -7.87
C LEU A 112 -6.46 -14.21 -8.12
N LEU A 113 -7.44 -14.39 -7.24
CA LEU A 113 -8.42 -15.46 -7.35
C LEU A 113 -9.27 -15.31 -8.61
N ALA A 114 -9.60 -14.08 -9.00
CA ALA A 114 -10.37 -13.84 -10.23
C ALA A 114 -9.63 -14.30 -11.51
N VAL A 115 -8.29 -14.23 -11.54
CA VAL A 115 -7.49 -14.80 -12.65
C VAL A 115 -7.36 -16.31 -12.51
N SER A 116 -7.11 -16.78 -11.30
CA SER A 116 -6.93 -18.19 -10.93
C SER A 116 -8.17 -19.06 -11.22
N GLU A 117 -9.38 -18.54 -11.00
CA GLU A 117 -10.64 -19.22 -11.27
C GLU A 117 -10.92 -19.41 -12.77
N LYS A 118 -10.39 -18.51 -13.62
CA LYS A 118 -10.56 -18.59 -15.08
C LYS A 118 -9.73 -19.71 -15.72
N ASN A 119 -8.65 -20.14 -15.07
CA ASN A 119 -7.82 -21.25 -15.54
C ASN A 119 -7.38 -22.16 -14.37
N SER A 120 -8.36 -22.72 -13.65
CA SER A 120 -8.09 -23.45 -12.41
C SER A 120 -7.27 -24.72 -12.56
N ALA A 121 -7.27 -25.33 -13.74
CA ALA A 121 -6.51 -26.56 -14.03
C ALA A 121 -4.98 -26.35 -14.03
N ASP A 122 -4.52 -25.12 -14.28
CA ASP A 122 -3.09 -24.78 -14.41
C ASP A 122 -2.48 -24.14 -13.16
N ASN A 123 -3.25 -24.00 -12.08
CA ASN A 123 -2.80 -23.33 -10.85
C ASN A 123 -1.82 -24.20 -10.06
N LYS A 124 -0.56 -24.20 -10.49
CA LYS A 124 0.55 -24.82 -9.78
C LYS A 124 1.25 -23.78 -8.90
N PRO A 125 1.75 -24.14 -7.71
CA PRO A 125 2.50 -23.21 -6.88
C PRO A 125 3.81 -22.79 -7.56
N ASP A 126 4.13 -21.49 -7.54
CA ASP A 126 5.46 -20.99 -7.91
C ASP A 126 6.41 -21.19 -6.71
N LEU A 127 7.11 -22.33 -6.70
CA LEU A 127 8.03 -22.70 -5.61
C LEU A 127 9.16 -21.68 -5.42
N LYS A 128 9.56 -20.92 -6.45
CA LYS A 128 10.55 -19.84 -6.30
C LYS A 128 9.92 -18.69 -5.53
N ALA A 129 8.73 -18.23 -5.93
CA ALA A 129 8.00 -17.18 -5.21
C ALA A 129 7.79 -17.55 -3.74
N LEU A 130 7.39 -18.79 -3.46
CA LEU A 130 7.19 -19.29 -2.10
C LEU A 130 8.51 -19.39 -1.32
N ALA A 131 9.60 -19.80 -1.95
CA ALA A 131 10.91 -19.79 -1.31
C ALA A 131 11.37 -18.37 -0.95
N PHE A 132 11.12 -17.37 -1.82
CA PHE A 132 11.34 -15.96 -1.49
C PHE A 132 10.49 -15.53 -0.29
N PHE A 133 9.19 -15.86 -0.29
CA PHE A 133 8.29 -15.53 0.81
C PHE A 133 8.75 -16.15 2.14
N LEU A 134 9.06 -17.45 2.17
CA LEU A 134 9.52 -18.12 3.38
C LEU A 134 10.87 -17.57 3.89
N LYS A 135 11.75 -17.15 2.97
CA LYS A 135 13.07 -16.62 3.30
C LYS A 135 13.06 -15.15 3.72
N TYR A 136 12.27 -14.30 3.05
CA TYR A 136 12.33 -12.85 3.18
C TYR A 136 11.04 -12.20 3.69
N GLY A 137 9.92 -12.92 3.70
CA GLY A 137 8.62 -12.44 4.15
C GLY A 137 7.75 -11.77 3.09
N PHE A 138 8.22 -11.72 1.84
CA PHE A 138 7.48 -11.17 0.70
C PHE A 138 7.77 -11.95 -0.58
N THR A 139 6.85 -11.90 -1.54
CA THR A 139 7.08 -12.37 -2.91
C THR A 139 7.67 -11.23 -3.75
N PRO A 140 8.54 -11.54 -4.75
CA PRO A 140 8.97 -10.54 -5.73
C PRO A 140 7.79 -9.80 -6.37
N SER A 141 7.99 -8.54 -6.76
CA SER A 141 6.91 -7.64 -7.20
C SER A 141 6.12 -8.22 -8.38
N GLU A 142 6.78 -8.93 -9.28
CA GLU A 142 6.21 -9.54 -10.48
C GLU A 142 5.54 -10.90 -10.24
N LYS A 143 5.68 -11.50 -9.04
CA LYS A 143 5.25 -12.86 -8.71
C LYS A 143 4.03 -12.89 -7.81
N SER A 144 3.06 -13.76 -8.14
CA SER A 144 1.82 -13.96 -7.38
C SER A 144 1.84 -15.14 -6.40
N GLY A 145 2.81 -16.06 -6.51
CA GLY A 145 2.80 -17.35 -5.80
C GLY A 145 2.15 -18.49 -6.59
N ILE A 146 1.47 -18.18 -7.71
CA ILE A 146 0.91 -19.15 -8.65
C ILE A 146 1.69 -19.07 -9.97
N MET A 147 2.06 -20.23 -10.52
CA MET A 147 2.73 -20.33 -11.82
C MET A 147 1.88 -19.69 -12.91
N ASN A 148 2.54 -19.02 -13.86
CA ASN A 148 1.92 -18.34 -15.01
C ASN A 148 0.97 -17.18 -14.68
N ILE A 149 0.75 -16.84 -13.41
CA ILE A 149 0.06 -15.61 -13.00
C ILE A 149 1.08 -14.63 -12.43
N LYS A 150 1.23 -13.50 -13.10
CA LYS A 150 2.13 -12.41 -12.70
C LYS A 150 1.33 -11.32 -12.01
N ARG A 151 2.00 -10.54 -11.17
CA ARG A 151 1.49 -9.26 -10.63
C ARG A 151 2.17 -8.13 -11.39
N LEU A 152 1.43 -7.12 -11.82
CA LEU A 152 2.00 -5.92 -12.43
C LEU A 152 2.73 -5.13 -11.33
N PRO A 153 4.05 -4.88 -11.46
CA PRO A 153 4.77 -4.08 -10.47
C PRO A 153 4.31 -2.61 -10.48
N PRO A 154 4.47 -1.87 -9.37
CA PRO A 154 4.25 -0.42 -9.33
C PRO A 154 5.06 0.32 -10.40
N GLY A 155 4.49 1.40 -10.97
CA GLY A 155 5.14 2.21 -12.00
C GLY A 155 5.33 1.53 -13.36
N CYS A 156 4.81 0.32 -13.54
CA CYS A 156 4.93 -0.42 -14.78
C CYS A 156 3.69 -0.31 -15.68
N LEU A 157 3.95 -0.23 -16.98
CA LEU A 157 2.97 -0.29 -18.06
C LEU A 157 3.00 -1.69 -18.69
N LEU A 158 1.90 -2.42 -18.56
CA LEU A 158 1.63 -3.64 -19.31
C LEU A 158 0.99 -3.27 -20.65
N THR A 159 1.65 -3.62 -21.75
CA THR A 159 1.16 -3.40 -23.11
C THR A 159 0.90 -4.74 -23.77
N ILE A 160 -0.28 -4.87 -24.39
CA ILE A 160 -0.66 -6.03 -25.16
C ILE A 160 -1.01 -5.57 -26.57
N LYS A 161 -0.21 -6.02 -27.53
CA LYS A 161 -0.32 -5.65 -28.94
C LYS A 161 0.03 -6.83 -29.82
N ASN A 162 -0.83 -7.18 -30.77
CA ASN A 162 -0.62 -8.33 -31.66
C ASN A 162 -0.24 -9.61 -30.90
N GLU A 163 -0.98 -9.92 -29.83
CA GLU A 163 -0.77 -11.07 -28.92
C GLU A 163 0.58 -11.07 -28.16
N LYS A 164 1.41 -10.03 -28.31
CA LYS A 164 2.62 -9.85 -27.52
C LYS A 164 2.30 -9.11 -26.24
N VAL A 165 2.83 -9.62 -25.13
CA VAL A 165 2.69 -9.04 -23.79
C VAL A 165 4.05 -8.47 -23.37
N GLU A 166 4.12 -7.16 -23.20
CA GLU A 166 5.33 -6.43 -22.80
C GLU A 166 5.07 -5.66 -21.51
N VAL A 167 6.08 -5.58 -20.65
CA VAL A 167 6.03 -4.80 -19.41
C VAL A 167 7.19 -3.83 -19.42
N GLU A 168 6.89 -2.54 -19.36
CA GLU A 168 7.86 -1.46 -19.32
C GLU A 168 7.76 -0.78 -17.94
N ASN A 169 8.89 -0.59 -17.26
CA ASN A 169 8.94 0.24 -16.06
C ASN A 169 9.10 1.70 -16.49
N LEU A 170 8.09 2.54 -16.24
CA LEU A 170 8.13 3.96 -16.56
C LEU A 170 8.88 4.78 -15.50
N TYR A 171 9.16 4.18 -14.34
CA TYR A 171 9.92 4.76 -13.24
C TYR A 171 11.12 3.87 -12.87
N PRO A 172 12.11 3.73 -13.77
CA PRO A 172 13.28 2.87 -13.54
C PRO A 172 14.21 3.41 -12.44
N GLU A 173 14.17 4.71 -12.19
CA GLU A 173 14.88 5.37 -11.11
C GLU A 173 13.83 5.90 -10.14
N PHE A 174 14.00 5.62 -8.84
CA PHE A 174 13.23 6.34 -7.84
C PHE A 174 13.69 7.79 -7.88
N CYS A 175 12.87 8.65 -8.49
CA CYS A 175 13.17 10.07 -8.56
C CYS A 175 12.88 10.69 -7.18
N ALA A 176 13.79 10.48 -6.23
CA ALA A 176 13.95 11.45 -5.14
C ALA A 176 14.38 12.75 -5.82
N ALA A 177 13.43 13.67 -5.99
CA ALA A 177 13.74 14.99 -6.52
C ALA A 177 14.90 15.55 -5.71
N LYS A 178 15.97 15.97 -6.39
CA LYS A 178 17.05 16.69 -5.71
C LYS A 178 16.48 18.01 -5.24
N VAL A 179 16.16 18.09 -3.96
CA VAL A 179 15.78 19.34 -3.31
C VAL A 179 17.08 20.06 -2.98
N GLU A 180 17.27 21.25 -3.53
CA GLU A 180 18.29 22.16 -2.99
C GLU A 180 17.88 22.49 -1.56
N ALA A 181 18.66 22.01 -0.59
CA ALA A 181 18.36 22.24 0.81
C ALA A 181 18.39 23.76 1.07
N PRO A 182 17.29 24.37 1.56
CA PRO A 182 17.31 25.73 2.06
C PRO A 182 18.42 25.91 3.10
N GLU A 183 18.93 27.13 3.26
CA GLU A 183 19.99 27.44 4.23
C GLU A 183 19.60 27.14 5.69
N HIS A 184 18.29 27.07 5.99
CA HIS A 184 17.77 26.91 7.34
C HIS A 184 16.78 25.73 7.45
N GLU A 185 16.95 24.94 8.51
CA GLU A 185 16.10 23.80 8.84
C GLU A 185 14.63 24.20 9.05
N SER A 186 14.36 25.37 9.64
CA SER A 186 12.99 25.87 9.85
C SER A 186 12.23 26.00 8.52
N SER A 187 12.90 26.44 7.46
CA SER A 187 12.30 26.55 6.13
C SER A 187 11.90 25.18 5.57
N LEU A 188 12.67 24.13 5.87
CA LEU A 188 12.31 22.75 5.50
C LEU A 188 11.08 22.26 6.25
N MET A 189 10.96 22.59 7.55
CA MET A 189 9.79 22.24 8.36
C MET A 189 8.52 22.90 7.82
N ASP A 190 8.60 24.18 7.44
CA ASP A 190 7.47 24.91 6.85
C ASP A 190 7.06 24.34 5.49
N ILE A 191 8.04 24.01 4.64
CA ILE A 191 7.80 23.35 3.35
C ILE A 191 7.11 21.99 3.59
N TYR A 192 7.64 21.17 4.49
CA TYR A 192 7.05 19.87 4.80
C TYR A 192 5.62 20.02 5.33
N SER A 193 5.39 20.91 6.31
CA SER A 193 4.07 21.17 6.87
C SER A 193 3.07 21.59 5.80
N SER A 194 3.47 22.50 4.90
CA SER A 194 2.65 22.95 3.78
C SER A 194 2.33 21.81 2.80
N LEU A 195 3.32 21.01 2.41
CA LEU A 195 3.14 19.86 1.51
C LEU A 195 2.28 18.76 2.14
N HIS A 196 2.49 18.47 3.41
CA HIS A 196 1.74 17.47 4.17
C HIS A 196 0.27 17.87 4.28
N LYS A 197 -0.03 19.09 4.72
CA LYS A 197 -1.39 19.65 4.75
C LYS A 197 -2.02 19.69 3.36
N GLY A 198 -1.26 20.09 2.35
CA GLY A 198 -1.72 20.07 0.96
C GLY A 198 -2.09 18.66 0.49
N SER A 199 -1.33 17.64 0.90
CA SER A 199 -1.59 16.24 0.58
C SER A 199 -2.87 15.70 1.25
N ILE A 200 -3.13 16.11 2.50
CA ILE A 200 -4.37 15.78 3.23
C ILE A 200 -5.54 16.50 2.55
N LYS A 201 -5.41 17.80 2.30
CA LYS A 201 -6.43 18.64 1.64
C LYS A 201 -6.89 18.04 0.31
N ARG A 202 -5.96 17.59 -0.54
CA ARG A 202 -6.27 16.93 -1.82
C ARG A 202 -7.05 15.62 -1.64
N ARG A 203 -6.75 14.85 -0.58
CA ARG A 203 -7.42 13.56 -0.30
C ARG A 203 -8.81 13.74 0.30
N ILE A 204 -8.97 14.70 1.20
CA ILE A 204 -10.26 14.98 1.86
C ILE A 204 -11.21 15.75 0.95
N LYS A 205 -10.73 16.66 0.09
CA LYS A 205 -11.54 17.51 -0.80
C LYS A 205 -12.76 18.11 -0.08
N ASP A 206 -13.94 17.60 -0.38
CA ASP A 206 -15.26 18.01 0.08
C ASP A 206 -15.87 17.05 1.11
N LYS A 207 -15.10 16.06 1.58
CA LYS A 207 -15.60 15.02 2.50
C LYS A 207 -15.85 15.59 3.89
N THR A 208 -16.98 15.23 4.46
CA THR A 208 -17.44 15.73 5.77
C THR A 208 -17.47 14.64 6.83
N ALA A 209 -17.52 13.36 6.44
CA ALA A 209 -17.37 12.24 7.36
C ALA A 209 -15.94 11.68 7.27
N ILE A 210 -15.01 12.29 8.02
CA ILE A 210 -13.59 11.93 8.02
C ILE A 210 -13.26 11.08 9.24
N SER A 211 -12.69 9.90 8.99
CA SER A 211 -12.08 9.06 10.01
C SER A 211 -10.57 8.98 9.82
N LEU A 212 -9.84 8.65 10.89
CA LEU A 212 -8.41 8.34 10.80
C LEU A 212 -8.04 7.16 11.69
N LEU A 213 -6.97 6.45 11.30
CA LEU A 213 -6.28 5.53 12.18
C LEU A 213 -5.28 6.30 13.04
N LEU A 214 -5.30 6.08 14.34
CA LEU A 214 -4.45 6.75 15.31
C LEU A 214 -3.70 5.73 16.18
N SER A 215 -2.37 5.86 16.17
CA SER A 215 -1.42 5.14 17.03
C SER A 215 -0.72 6.14 17.94
N GLY A 216 0.14 5.68 18.86
CA GLY A 216 0.95 6.57 19.70
C GLY A 216 2.14 7.21 18.97
N GLY A 217 2.30 6.92 17.68
CA GLY A 217 3.46 7.35 16.88
C GLY A 217 3.29 8.71 16.20
N TYR A 218 4.41 9.26 15.73
CA TYR A 218 4.46 10.55 15.05
C TYR A 218 3.66 10.58 13.74
N ASP A 219 3.59 9.46 13.01
CA ASP A 219 2.99 9.44 11.67
C ASP A 219 1.50 9.73 11.67
N SER A 220 0.75 8.99 12.50
CA SER A 220 -0.68 9.18 12.65
C SER A 220 -1.00 10.46 13.43
N GLY A 221 -0.16 10.85 14.39
CA GLY A 221 -0.26 12.13 15.09
C GLY A 221 -0.07 13.33 14.17
N ALA A 222 0.88 13.27 13.23
CA ALA A 222 1.10 14.32 12.23
C ALA A 222 -0.10 14.44 11.28
N ASN A 223 -0.68 13.32 10.85
CA ASN A 223 -1.92 13.33 10.08
C ASN A 223 -3.08 13.99 10.85
N LEU A 224 -3.25 13.67 12.14
CA LEU A 224 -4.28 14.27 12.99
C LEU A 224 -4.08 15.78 13.14
N ALA A 225 -2.87 16.20 13.47
CA ALA A 225 -2.51 17.62 13.63
C ALA A 225 -2.71 18.39 12.31
N GLY A 226 -2.15 17.89 11.21
CA GLY A 226 -2.25 18.51 9.90
C GLY A 226 -3.68 18.57 9.37
N LEU A 227 -4.48 17.53 9.63
CA LEU A 227 -5.91 17.52 9.30
C LEU A 227 -6.67 18.58 10.10
N ARG A 228 -6.43 18.66 11.41
CA ARG A 228 -7.14 19.60 12.28
C ARG A 228 -6.87 21.06 11.91
N GLU A 229 -5.67 21.38 11.42
CA GLU A 229 -5.34 22.74 10.93
C GLU A 229 -6.13 23.17 9.69
N ILE A 230 -6.69 22.22 8.92
CA ILE A 230 -7.40 22.52 7.66
C ILE A 230 -8.89 22.11 7.71
N TYR A 231 -9.33 21.52 8.82
CA TYR A 231 -10.67 20.95 8.96
C TYR A 231 -11.22 21.08 10.39
N ASP A 232 -12.26 21.91 10.51
CA ASP A 232 -12.94 22.19 11.78
C ASP A 232 -14.12 21.24 12.08
N GLY A 233 -14.43 20.32 11.17
CA GLY A 233 -15.55 19.41 11.37
C GLY A 233 -15.26 18.27 12.36
N LYS A 234 -16.25 17.39 12.52
CA LYS A 234 -16.13 16.23 13.42
C LYS A 234 -15.06 15.26 12.90
N LEU A 235 -14.14 14.86 13.77
CA LEU A 235 -13.13 13.83 13.51
C LEU A 235 -13.40 12.60 14.35
N THR A 236 -13.35 11.43 13.73
CA THR A 236 -13.43 10.15 14.43
C THR A 236 -12.09 9.42 14.28
N ALA A 237 -11.39 9.22 15.39
CA ALA A 237 -10.13 8.49 15.41
C ALA A 237 -10.35 7.04 15.84
N PHE A 238 -9.62 6.11 15.24
CA PHE A 238 -9.69 4.70 15.57
C PHE A 238 -8.31 4.20 15.97
N THR A 239 -8.25 3.56 17.12
CA THR A 239 -7.02 2.96 17.64
C THR A 239 -7.24 1.49 17.96
N VAL A 240 -6.15 0.75 18.11
CA VAL A 240 -6.18 -0.65 18.48
C VAL A 240 -5.35 -0.87 19.72
N SER A 241 -5.96 -1.50 20.73
CA SER A 241 -5.25 -2.02 21.89
C SER A 241 -5.35 -3.55 21.94
N PHE A 242 -4.56 -4.15 22.84
CA PHE A 242 -4.52 -5.60 23.00
C PHE A 242 -4.94 -5.96 24.42
N LYS A 243 -5.80 -6.97 24.53
CA LYS A 243 -6.25 -7.50 25.82
C LYS A 243 -5.04 -7.95 26.65
N ASN A 244 -4.96 -7.50 27.90
CA ASN A 244 -3.88 -7.82 28.85
C ASN A 244 -2.47 -7.40 28.39
N ASN A 245 -2.34 -6.39 27.52
CA ASN A 245 -1.02 -5.88 27.13
C ASN A 245 -0.59 -4.70 28.03
N PRO A 246 0.46 -4.87 28.85
CA PRO A 246 0.97 -3.80 29.72
C PRO A 246 1.71 -2.69 28.95
N PHE A 247 2.03 -2.88 27.67
CA PHE A 247 2.71 -1.92 26.81
C PHE A 247 1.72 -1.35 25.77
N SER A 248 0.62 -0.77 26.25
CA SER A 248 -0.37 -0.13 25.39
C SER A 248 0.03 1.31 25.09
N GLU A 249 -0.09 1.71 23.83
CA GLU A 249 0.07 3.11 23.42
C GLU A 249 -1.19 3.96 23.68
N LEU A 250 -2.24 3.36 24.27
CA LEU A 250 -3.56 3.98 24.40
C LEU A 250 -3.53 5.30 25.16
N GLU A 251 -2.73 5.43 26.22
CA GLU A 251 -2.60 6.68 26.97
C GLU A 251 -2.13 7.84 26.09
N PHE A 252 -1.14 7.61 25.21
CA PHE A 252 -0.66 8.63 24.28
C PHE A 252 -1.72 8.98 23.22
N VAL A 253 -2.46 7.97 22.76
CA VAL A 253 -3.55 8.15 21.79
C VAL A 253 -4.68 8.96 22.40
N GLU A 254 -5.08 8.70 23.64
CA GLU A 254 -6.10 9.46 24.37
C GLU A 254 -5.69 10.91 24.53
N ILE A 255 -4.45 11.19 24.95
CA ILE A 255 -3.91 12.55 25.05
C ILE A 255 -3.98 13.28 23.69
N MET A 256 -3.57 12.62 22.59
CA MET A 256 -3.62 13.22 21.26
C MET A 256 -5.05 13.48 20.79
N ALA A 257 -5.95 12.51 20.99
CA ALA A 257 -7.35 12.65 20.61
C ALA A 257 -8.03 13.79 21.37
N ASP A 258 -7.81 13.88 22.68
CA ASP A 258 -8.32 14.97 23.52
C ASP A 258 -7.76 16.33 23.08
N HIS A 259 -6.45 16.42 22.84
CA HIS A 259 -5.80 17.66 22.41
C HIS A 259 -6.37 18.20 21.10
N PHE A 260 -6.64 17.33 20.13
CA PHE A 260 -7.19 17.70 18.82
C PHE A 260 -8.71 17.55 18.72
N ASN A 261 -9.40 17.34 19.84
CA ASN A 261 -10.86 17.17 19.92
C ASN A 261 -11.40 16.14 18.90
N ALA A 262 -10.78 14.96 18.86
CA ALA A 262 -11.18 13.83 18.01
C ALA A 262 -11.92 12.78 18.85
N GLU A 263 -13.04 12.28 18.34
CA GLU A 263 -13.78 11.19 18.99
C GLU A 263 -13.00 9.89 18.84
N LEU A 264 -12.42 9.41 19.94
CA LEU A 264 -11.60 8.20 19.94
C LEU A 264 -12.44 6.93 20.11
N ASN A 265 -12.25 5.99 19.19
CA ASN A 265 -12.81 4.66 19.23
C ASN A 265 -11.67 3.64 19.37
N ASN A 266 -11.66 2.89 20.47
CA ASN A 266 -10.65 1.86 20.71
C ASN A 266 -11.21 0.46 20.42
N TYR A 267 -10.56 -0.25 19.51
CA TYR A 267 -10.82 -1.68 19.27
C TYR A 267 -9.81 -2.54 20.05
N VAL A 268 -10.32 -3.39 20.94
CA VAL A 268 -9.46 -4.26 21.75
C VAL A 268 -9.35 -5.65 21.09
N ILE A 269 -8.18 -5.97 20.56
CA ILE A 269 -7.86 -7.31 20.04
C ILE A 269 -7.76 -8.30 21.20
N ASP A 270 -8.53 -9.38 21.13
CA ASP A 270 -8.56 -10.44 22.14
C ASP A 270 -8.14 -11.83 21.62
N GLY A 271 -7.85 -11.94 20.32
CA GLY A 271 -7.42 -13.16 19.64
C GLY A 271 -8.53 -13.80 18.80
N SER A 272 -9.79 -13.40 18.97
CA SER A 272 -10.89 -13.86 18.13
C SER A 272 -10.76 -13.44 16.66
N GLU A 273 -9.96 -12.40 16.38
CA GLU A 273 -9.61 -11.88 15.06
C GLU A 273 -8.92 -12.91 14.17
N ILE A 274 -8.37 -14.00 14.73
CA ILE A 274 -7.83 -15.12 13.95
C ILE A 274 -8.86 -15.67 12.93
N ASN A 275 -10.16 -15.54 13.25
CA ASN A 275 -11.25 -15.93 12.36
C ASN A 275 -11.35 -15.06 11.09
N PHE A 276 -10.67 -13.91 11.04
CA PHE A 276 -10.58 -13.05 9.86
C PHE A 276 -9.53 -13.52 8.85
N LEU A 277 -8.61 -14.40 9.25
CA LEU A 277 -7.51 -14.86 8.39
C LEU A 277 -7.98 -15.40 7.03
N PRO A 278 -9.05 -16.22 6.91
CA PRO A 278 -9.53 -16.68 5.61
C PRO A 278 -10.00 -15.54 4.70
N ASP A 279 -10.61 -14.49 5.26
CA ASP A 279 -11.05 -13.33 4.49
C ASP A 279 -9.87 -12.48 4.03
N ILE A 280 -8.90 -12.26 4.93
CA ILE A 280 -7.65 -11.54 4.61
C ILE A 280 -6.92 -12.24 3.46
N VAL A 281 -6.70 -13.55 3.56
CA VAL A 281 -6.04 -14.35 2.52
C VAL A 281 -6.81 -14.27 1.19
N ARG A 282 -8.15 -14.31 1.24
CA ARG A 282 -9.00 -14.19 0.05
C ARG A 282 -8.88 -12.81 -0.61
N GLN A 283 -8.76 -11.74 0.18
CA GLN A 283 -8.66 -10.37 -0.33
C GLN A 283 -7.26 -10.03 -0.84
N THR A 284 -6.20 -10.39 -0.10
CA THR A 284 -4.82 -10.11 -0.54
C THR A 284 -4.41 -10.97 -1.72
N GLY A 285 -4.87 -12.22 -1.79
CA GLY A 285 -4.48 -13.22 -2.78
C GLY A 285 -3.03 -13.71 -2.66
N ILE A 286 -2.13 -12.92 -2.10
CA ILE A 286 -0.71 -13.26 -1.91
C ILE A 286 -0.39 -13.58 -0.45
N PRO A 287 0.60 -14.44 -0.20
CA PRO A 287 1.10 -14.68 1.15
C PRO A 287 1.74 -13.40 1.71
N PHE A 288 1.48 -13.09 2.99
CA PHE A 288 1.99 -11.92 3.69
C PHE A 288 2.65 -12.34 5.03
N GLN A 289 3.74 -11.66 5.41
CA GLN A 289 4.46 -11.89 6.67
C GLN A 289 4.50 -10.59 7.49
N GLU A 290 3.33 -10.01 7.73
CA GLU A 290 3.20 -8.71 8.38
C GLU A 290 2.02 -8.79 9.37
N SER A 291 2.26 -8.45 10.64
CA SER A 291 1.27 -8.57 11.72
C SER A 291 0.24 -7.45 11.73
N GLY A 292 0.60 -6.29 11.17
CA GLY A 292 -0.23 -5.12 10.99
C GLY A 292 -1.45 -5.37 10.12
N LEU A 293 -1.40 -6.29 9.14
CA LEU A 293 -2.57 -6.55 8.29
C LEU A 293 -3.77 -7.08 9.07
N MET A 294 -3.55 -7.93 10.09
CA MET A 294 -4.63 -8.39 10.98
C MET A 294 -5.20 -7.24 11.80
N ILE A 295 -4.32 -6.37 12.32
CA ILE A 295 -4.68 -5.18 13.10
C ILE A 295 -5.51 -4.22 12.24
N ASN A 296 -4.98 -3.88 11.05
CA ASN A 296 -5.62 -2.99 10.07
C ASN A 296 -6.96 -3.56 9.60
N TYR A 297 -7.05 -4.86 9.29
CA TYR A 297 -8.32 -5.47 8.91
C TYR A 297 -9.36 -5.40 10.03
N SER A 298 -8.94 -5.65 11.27
CA SER A 298 -9.83 -5.65 12.43
C SER A 298 -10.37 -4.25 12.71
N VAL A 299 -9.50 -3.24 12.75
CA VAL A 299 -9.93 -1.85 12.95
C VAL A 299 -10.76 -1.34 11.77
N MET A 300 -10.46 -1.73 10.52
CA MET A 300 -11.27 -1.33 9.36
C MET A 300 -12.70 -1.88 9.41
N LYS A 301 -12.90 -3.06 10.00
CA LYS A 301 -14.25 -3.58 10.26
C LYS A 301 -15.02 -2.72 11.25
N GLU A 302 -14.34 -2.17 12.26
CA GLU A 302 -14.96 -1.22 13.19
C GLU A 302 -15.25 0.12 12.51
N VAL A 303 -14.27 0.67 11.79
CA VAL A 303 -14.40 1.92 11.04
C VAL A 303 -15.60 1.86 10.08
N GLN A 304 -15.82 0.73 9.42
CA GLN A 304 -16.94 0.55 8.49
C GLN A 304 -18.30 0.77 9.15
N LYS A 305 -18.47 0.49 10.45
CA LYS A 305 -19.73 0.71 11.18
C LYS A 305 -20.13 2.18 11.24
N PHE A 306 -19.17 3.09 11.07
CA PHE A 306 -19.36 4.54 11.08
C PHE A 306 -19.58 5.12 9.68
N ASN A 307 -19.47 4.31 8.62
CA ASN A 307 -19.67 4.69 7.23
C ASN A 307 -18.97 6.01 6.82
N PRO A 308 -17.65 6.17 7.04
CA PRO A 308 -16.97 7.39 6.69
C PRO A 308 -16.88 7.59 5.17
N ASP A 309 -16.74 8.85 4.76
CA ASP A 309 -16.42 9.21 3.39
C ASP A 309 -14.99 8.85 3.02
N ILE A 310 -14.07 9.02 3.99
CA ILE A 310 -12.65 8.76 3.86
C ILE A 310 -12.05 8.33 5.21
N VAL A 311 -11.06 7.45 5.13
CA VAL A 311 -10.23 7.05 6.27
C VAL A 311 -8.78 7.38 5.95
N LEU A 312 -8.13 8.16 6.80
CA LEU A 312 -6.70 8.47 6.67
C LEU A 312 -5.86 7.48 7.50
N GLY A 313 -4.81 6.92 6.87
CA GLY A 313 -3.81 6.09 7.53
C GLY A 313 -2.45 6.78 7.57
N GLY A 314 -1.56 6.35 8.47
CA GLY A 314 -0.20 6.88 8.63
C GLY A 314 0.90 6.07 7.93
N ASP A 315 0.54 5.07 7.12
CA ASP A 315 1.50 4.18 6.48
C ASP A 315 2.36 4.91 5.43
N GLY A 316 3.64 4.53 5.32
CA GLY A 316 4.57 5.03 4.29
C GLY A 316 5.67 5.95 4.81
N ASN A 317 5.42 6.68 5.90
CA ASN A 317 6.37 7.65 6.45
C ASN A 317 7.70 6.99 6.84
N ASP A 318 7.66 5.83 7.48
CA ASP A 318 8.88 5.11 7.87
C ASP A 318 9.79 4.77 6.68
N GLN A 319 9.19 4.52 5.51
CA GLN A 319 9.92 4.22 4.27
C GLN A 319 10.52 5.50 3.68
N PHE A 320 9.75 6.60 3.63
CA PHE A 320 10.22 7.88 3.09
C PHE A 320 11.28 8.56 3.96
N PHE A 321 11.17 8.47 5.28
CA PHE A 321 12.11 9.10 6.23
C PHE A 321 13.23 8.14 6.67
N GLY A 322 13.23 6.89 6.19
CA GLY A 322 14.31 5.94 6.43
C GLY A 322 14.42 5.46 7.89
N THR A 323 13.41 5.66 8.72
CA THR A 323 13.38 5.21 10.13
C THR A 323 13.44 3.69 10.23
N GLY A 324 12.79 2.97 9.31
CA GLY A 324 12.95 1.52 9.16
C GLY A 324 14.37 1.11 8.74
N GLY A 325 15.05 1.97 7.98
CA GLY A 325 16.45 1.82 7.58
C GLY A 325 17.43 1.95 8.74
N MET A 326 17.14 2.80 9.73
CA MET A 326 17.95 2.92 10.95
C MET A 326 17.96 1.63 11.77
N GLU A 327 16.81 0.95 11.88
CA GLU A 327 16.73 -0.34 12.57
C GLU A 327 17.58 -1.40 11.83
N ILE A 328 17.56 -1.38 10.49
CA ILE A 328 18.37 -2.26 9.64
C ILE A 328 19.87 -1.90 9.72
N GLY A 329 20.22 -0.62 9.75
CA GLY A 329 21.59 -0.13 9.89
C GLY A 329 22.19 -0.48 11.25
N PHE A 330 21.41 -0.31 12.33
CA PHE A 330 21.78 -0.76 13.68
C PHE A 330 21.99 -2.28 13.73
N LYS A 331 21.08 -3.04 13.11
CA LYS A 331 21.19 -4.50 12.94
C LYS A 331 22.45 -4.91 12.19
N TYR A 332 22.82 -4.19 11.13
CA TYR A 332 24.04 -4.41 10.36
C TYR A 332 25.29 -4.14 11.22
N LEU A 333 25.33 -2.99 11.90
CA LEU A 333 26.43 -2.60 12.80
C LEU A 333 26.66 -3.64 13.90
N VAL A 334 25.60 -4.13 14.56
CA VAL A 334 25.68 -5.19 15.57
C VAL A 334 26.25 -6.50 15.01
N SER A 335 25.95 -6.81 13.74
CA SER A 335 26.43 -8.04 13.09
C SER A 335 27.91 -8.00 12.73
N ILE A 336 28.45 -6.83 12.36
CA ILE A 336 29.84 -6.66 11.91
C ILE A 336 30.81 -6.32 13.06
N THR A 337 30.31 -5.71 14.15
CA THR A 337 31.14 -5.30 15.30
C THR A 337 31.43 -6.44 16.30
N GLY A 338 30.89 -7.65 16.08
CA GLY A 338 31.04 -8.78 17.00
C GLY A 338 30.23 -8.67 18.30
N ILE A 339 29.52 -7.55 18.51
CA ILE A 339 28.64 -7.28 19.66
C ILE A 339 27.50 -8.31 19.75
N ALA A 340 27.15 -8.98 18.65
CA ALA A 340 26.17 -10.06 18.63
C ALA A 340 26.45 -11.18 19.66
N LEU A 341 27.72 -11.49 19.97
CA LEU A 341 28.08 -12.49 20.99
C LEU A 341 27.80 -11.97 22.41
N LEU A 342 28.16 -10.70 22.67
CA LEU A 342 27.89 -10.01 23.94
C LEU A 342 26.39 -9.88 24.20
N LEU A 343 25.59 -9.51 23.19
CA LEU A 343 24.13 -9.45 23.31
C LEU A 343 23.50 -10.83 23.56
N ARG A 344 24.07 -11.91 23.00
CA ARG A 344 23.63 -13.28 23.29
C ARG A 344 23.96 -13.71 24.71
N LEU A 345 25.16 -13.38 25.21
CA LEU A 345 25.56 -13.60 26.59
C LEU A 345 24.71 -12.79 27.56
N PHE A 346 24.49 -11.51 27.26
CA PHE A 346 23.60 -10.64 28.03
C PHE A 346 22.18 -11.19 28.07
N ARG A 347 21.65 -11.69 26.94
CA ARG A 347 20.34 -12.38 26.88
C ARG A 347 20.28 -13.66 27.71
N PHE A 348 21.38 -14.43 27.77
CA PHE A 348 21.46 -15.62 28.61
C PHE A 348 21.44 -15.25 30.11
N LEU A 349 22.17 -14.19 30.48
CA LEU A 349 22.29 -13.69 31.85
C LEU A 349 21.04 -12.94 32.34
N THR A 350 20.33 -12.25 31.46
CA THR A 350 19.11 -11.48 31.77
C THR A 350 17.83 -12.26 31.53
N ARG A 351 17.92 -13.57 31.26
CA ARG A 351 16.78 -14.44 30.94
C ARG A 351 15.72 -14.49 32.05
N GLU A 352 16.08 -14.20 33.30
CA GLU A 352 15.15 -14.06 34.43
C GLU A 352 14.72 -12.61 34.72
N LEU A 353 15.43 -11.61 34.19
CA LEU A 353 15.14 -10.20 34.36
C LEU A 353 14.41 -9.69 33.12
N ASN A 354 13.10 -9.97 33.03
CA ASN A 354 12.12 -9.44 32.07
C ASN A 354 12.59 -9.31 30.59
N PRO A 355 11.99 -10.06 29.64
CA PRO A 355 12.42 -9.99 28.25
C PRO A 355 12.02 -8.63 27.66
N LEU A 356 12.97 -7.73 27.41
CA LEU A 356 12.77 -6.61 26.48
C LEU A 356 12.56 -7.21 25.07
N PRO A 357 11.32 -7.24 24.52
CA PRO A 357 11.03 -8.02 23.31
C PRO A 357 11.65 -7.38 22.05
N CYS A 358 11.93 -6.06 22.08
CA CYS A 358 12.44 -5.28 20.95
C CYS A 358 13.80 -5.79 20.43
N LEU A 359 14.68 -6.24 21.33
CA LEU A 359 16.01 -6.76 20.97
C LEU A 359 15.97 -8.18 20.40
N THR A 360 14.92 -8.97 20.69
CA THR A 360 14.89 -10.40 20.35
C THR A 360 14.39 -10.69 18.93
N LYS A 361 13.46 -9.88 18.40
CA LYS A 361 13.06 -9.91 16.97
C LYS A 361 14.17 -9.43 16.04
N SER A 362 15.10 -8.62 16.54
CA SER A 362 16.10 -7.87 15.76
C SER A 362 17.19 -8.73 15.10
N ILE A 363 17.60 -9.85 15.72
CA ILE A 363 18.75 -10.66 15.27
C ILE A 363 18.41 -11.62 14.11
N PHE A 364 17.14 -12.01 13.94
CA PHE A 364 16.74 -12.93 12.87
C PHE A 364 16.48 -12.20 11.54
N THR A 365 16.04 -10.95 11.58
CA THR A 365 15.85 -10.10 10.39
C THR A 365 17.19 -9.69 9.75
N SER A 366 18.22 -9.45 10.57
CA SER A 366 19.56 -9.02 10.10
C SER A 366 20.27 -10.08 9.24
N ARG A 367 20.15 -11.37 9.57
CA ARG A 367 20.68 -12.47 8.74
C ARG A 367 19.96 -12.60 7.40
N ARG A 368 18.65 -12.38 7.36
CA ARG A 368 17.86 -12.44 6.11
C ARG A 368 18.28 -11.33 5.15
N PHE A 369 18.48 -10.12 5.66
CA PHE A 369 18.97 -8.97 4.90
C PHE A 369 20.39 -9.18 4.36
N LEU A 370 21.33 -9.66 5.18
CA LEU A 370 22.69 -9.99 4.74
C LEU A 370 22.72 -11.07 3.64
N MET A 371 21.82 -12.06 3.70
CA MET A 371 21.69 -13.06 2.65
C MET A 371 21.10 -12.49 1.35
N TYR A 372 20.22 -11.49 1.43
CA TYR A 372 19.70 -10.76 0.27
C TYR A 372 20.83 -9.98 -0.40
N LEU A 373 21.58 -9.17 0.36
CA LEU A 373 22.73 -8.39 -0.13
C LEU A 373 23.80 -9.23 -0.81
N LYS A 374 24.08 -10.41 -0.24
CA LYS A 374 25.06 -11.34 -0.79
C LYS A 374 24.57 -12.03 -2.07
N GLN A 375 23.24 -12.14 -2.26
CA GLN A 375 22.63 -12.65 -3.48
C GLN A 375 22.50 -11.59 -4.58
N THR A 376 22.40 -10.31 -4.22
CA THR A 376 22.32 -9.19 -5.18
C THR A 376 23.69 -8.57 -5.52
N GLY A 377 24.79 -9.18 -5.09
CA GLY A 377 26.15 -8.70 -5.40
C GLY A 377 26.59 -7.46 -4.63
N GLY A 378 25.92 -7.11 -3.53
CA GLY A 378 26.23 -5.91 -2.76
C GLY A 378 25.69 -4.60 -3.36
N ASP A 379 25.03 -4.66 -4.52
CA ASP A 379 24.29 -3.51 -5.06
C ASP A 379 23.02 -3.29 -4.25
N LEU A 380 23.17 -2.59 -3.13
CA LEU A 380 22.12 -1.72 -2.62
C LEU A 380 22.05 -0.53 -3.54
N LYS A 381 21.39 -0.67 -4.70
CA LYS A 381 20.72 0.52 -5.23
C LYS A 381 19.66 0.85 -4.18
N PRO A 382 19.74 2.02 -3.52
CA PRO A 382 18.69 2.40 -2.61
C PRO A 382 17.37 2.32 -3.38
N VAL A 383 16.45 1.52 -2.86
CA VAL A 383 15.03 1.85 -2.95
C VAL A 383 14.84 2.86 -1.81
N ILE A 384 15.45 4.03 -1.96
CA ILE A 384 14.93 5.26 -1.36
C ILE A 384 13.71 5.58 -2.18
#